data_AF-A0A833EQC1-F1
#
_entry.id   AF-A0A833EQC1-F1
#
_cell.length_a   1.000
_cell.length_b   1.000
_cell.length_c   1.000
_cell.angle_alpha   90.00
_cell.angle_beta   90.00
_cell.angle_gamma   90.00
#
_symmetry.space_group_name_H-M   'P 1'
#
loop_
_entity.id
_entity.type
_entity.pdbx_description
1 polymer ?
#
loop_
_entity_poly.entity_id
_entity_poly.type
_entity_poly.pdbx_seq_one_letter_code
_entity_poly.pdbx_strand_id
1 'polypeptide(L)'
;MKNKYFAGLFVFLLLSACAGGSKLSVEDTEENSVSVKNSQILDERFDLDKLQEPASPVTPKVRNRLESQDVDLSAAPDKAPIDAESIGYRVQILQTQDAEAARTVQNDAIVQLDAEVYSIFDSPYYKIRVGDFP
;
A
#
# COMPACT_ATOMS: atom_id res chain seq x y z
N MET A 1 25.14 -37.70 34.91
CA MET A 1 24.51 -36.62 35.70
C MET A 1 24.27 -35.42 34.78
N LYS A 2 23.02 -35.17 34.39
CA LYS A 2 22.24 -33.95 34.69
C LYS A 2 22.73 -32.63 34.03
N ASN A 3 22.66 -32.53 32.69
CA ASN A 3 22.70 -31.23 31.98
C ASN A 3 21.29 -30.60 31.88
N LYS A 4 20.52 -30.61 32.98
CA LYS A 4 19.14 -30.06 33.02
C LYS A 4 19.10 -28.57 33.40
N TYR A 5 20.23 -27.97 33.72
CA TYR A 5 20.33 -26.56 34.14
C TYR A 5 20.69 -25.62 32.99
N PHE A 6 21.10 -26.12 31.83
CA PHE A 6 21.51 -25.29 30.70
C PHE A 6 20.33 -24.61 29.99
N ALA A 7 19.18 -25.30 29.91
CA ALA A 7 17.97 -24.75 29.29
C ALA A 7 17.28 -23.66 30.13
N GLY A 8 17.43 -23.70 31.46
CA GLY A 8 16.81 -22.70 32.36
C GLY A 8 17.49 -21.33 32.30
N LEU A 9 18.80 -21.29 32.05
CA LEU A 9 19.57 -20.03 32.02
C LEU A 9 19.22 -19.17 30.78
N PHE A 10 18.88 -19.80 29.65
CA PHE A 10 18.60 -19.09 28.40
C PHE A 10 17.22 -18.40 28.41
N VAL A 11 16.24 -18.99 29.11
CA VAL A 11 14.89 -18.41 29.25
C VAL A 11 14.89 -17.20 30.19
N PHE A 12 15.76 -17.16 31.20
CA PHE A 12 15.88 -16.01 32.10
C PHE A 12 16.51 -14.79 31.41
N LEU A 13 17.39 -15.00 30.44
CA LEU A 13 18.12 -13.93 29.74
C LEU A 13 17.24 -13.19 28.70
N LEU A 14 16.20 -13.85 28.16
CA LEU A 14 15.24 -13.24 27.23
C LEU A 14 14.26 -12.26 27.89
N LEU A 15 14.05 -12.37 29.22
CA LEU A 15 13.08 -11.55 29.95
C LEU A 15 13.64 -10.20 30.44
N SER A 16 14.95 -9.95 30.31
CA SER A 16 15.59 -8.70 30.76
C SER A 16 15.82 -7.65 29.67
N ALA A 17 15.38 -7.88 28.42
CA ALA A 17 15.65 -6.99 27.29
C ALA A 17 14.61 -5.87 27.07
N CYS A 18 13.58 -5.74 27.91
CA CYS A 18 12.60 -4.66 27.82
C CYS A 18 12.66 -3.73 29.04
N ALA A 19 13.68 -2.86 29.12
CA ALA A 19 13.69 -1.76 30.09
C ALA A 19 14.47 -0.53 29.58
N GLY A 20 13.72 0.48 29.11
CA GLY A 20 14.07 1.90 29.09
C GLY A 20 14.96 2.38 27.94
N GLY A 21 14.55 3.24 27.00
CA GLY A 21 13.57 4.33 27.06
C GLY A 21 14.32 5.66 26.95
N SER A 22 14.51 6.16 25.72
CA SER A 22 15.19 7.43 25.44
C SER A 22 14.38 8.63 25.93
N LYS A 23 14.92 9.40 26.88
CA LYS A 23 14.41 10.74 27.20
C LYS A 23 15.01 11.73 26.21
N LEU A 24 14.16 12.24 25.31
CA LEU A 24 14.44 13.44 24.52
C LEU A 24 14.39 14.64 25.49
N SER A 25 15.49 15.36 25.63
CA SER A 25 15.54 16.62 26.38
C SER A 25 15.00 17.72 25.46
N VAL A 26 13.76 18.15 25.69
CA VAL A 26 13.25 19.42 25.17
C VAL A 26 13.74 20.49 26.14
N GLU A 27 14.67 21.32 25.66
CA GLU A 27 15.12 22.52 26.37
C GLU A 27 14.15 23.64 25.99
N ASP A 28 13.21 23.93 26.90
CA ASP A 28 12.44 25.16 26.85
C ASP A 28 13.35 26.32 27.25
N THR A 29 13.56 27.28 26.34
CA THR A 29 14.03 28.62 26.69
C THR A 29 13.10 29.64 26.05
N GLU A 30 12.53 30.44 26.94
CA GLU A 30 11.49 31.42 26.76
C GLU A 30 11.89 32.66 25.95
N GLU A 31 10.85 33.24 25.34
CA GLU A 31 10.62 34.66 25.02
C GLU A 31 11.53 35.37 24.00
N ASN A 32 10.95 35.60 22.81
CA ASN A 32 10.96 36.94 22.26
C ASN A 32 9.66 37.24 21.51
N SER A 33 8.96 38.27 21.97
CA SER A 33 7.69 38.75 21.44
C SER A 33 7.87 39.29 20.02
N VAL A 34 7.36 38.56 19.02
CA VAL A 34 7.04 39.15 17.72
C VAL A 34 5.63 38.74 17.35
N SER A 35 4.70 39.68 17.51
CA SER A 35 3.38 39.62 16.90
C SER A 35 3.54 39.65 15.37
N VAL A 36 3.76 38.50 14.76
CA VAL A 36 3.51 38.31 13.32
C VAL A 36 2.19 37.58 13.20
N LYS A 37 1.12 38.33 12.93
CA LYS A 37 -0.08 37.75 12.30
C LYS A 37 0.33 37.26 10.92
N ASN A 38 0.93 36.07 10.86
CA ASN A 38 1.25 35.42 9.60
C ASN A 38 0.03 34.59 9.18
N SER A 39 -1.07 35.27 8.85
CA SER A 39 -2.04 34.68 7.95
C SER A 39 -1.36 34.67 6.59
N GLN A 40 -0.60 33.61 6.30
CA GLN A 40 -0.26 33.30 4.93
C GLN A 40 -1.59 33.17 4.21
N ILE A 41 -1.95 34.17 3.42
CA ILE A 41 -3.05 34.10 2.49
C ILE A 41 -2.62 32.99 1.53
N LEU A 42 -3.15 31.78 1.75
CA LEU A 42 -3.01 30.71 0.78
C LEU A 42 -3.73 31.21 -0.48
N ASP A 43 -3.00 31.32 -1.58
CA ASP A 43 -3.61 31.60 -2.87
C ASP A 43 -4.34 30.32 -3.32
N GLU A 44 -5.65 30.23 -3.01
CA GLU A 44 -6.52 29.10 -3.36
C GLU A 44 -6.93 29.09 -4.84
N ARG A 45 -6.24 29.87 -5.70
CA ARG A 45 -6.50 29.89 -7.13
C ARG A 45 -5.86 28.69 -7.79
N PHE A 46 -6.64 27.61 -7.90
CA PHE A 46 -6.28 26.45 -8.70
C PHE A 46 -6.34 26.83 -10.20
N ASP A 47 -5.17 26.97 -10.81
CA ASP A 47 -4.99 27.40 -12.20
C ASP A 47 -4.86 26.17 -13.11
N LEU A 48 -5.96 25.77 -13.77
CA LEU A 48 -6.00 24.58 -14.63
C LEU A 48 -4.98 24.64 -15.75
N ASP A 49 -4.65 25.84 -16.24
CA ASP A 49 -3.74 26.04 -17.38
C ASP A 49 -2.27 25.76 -17.02
N LYS A 50 -1.94 25.71 -15.71
CA LYS A 50 -0.60 25.34 -15.23
C LYS A 50 -0.41 23.83 -15.05
N LEU A 51 -1.47 23.04 -15.22
CA LEU A 51 -1.39 21.59 -15.18
C LEU A 51 -0.84 21.09 -16.51
N GLN A 52 0.47 20.93 -16.61
CA GLN A 52 1.05 20.19 -17.74
C GLN A 52 0.68 18.73 -17.61
N GLU A 53 -0.15 18.24 -18.52
CA GLU A 53 -0.39 16.81 -18.67
C GLU A 53 0.95 16.12 -18.98
N PRO A 54 1.32 15.06 -18.24
CA PRO A 54 2.50 14.28 -18.57
C PRO A 54 2.33 13.69 -19.97
N ALA A 55 3.38 13.80 -20.80
CA ALA A 55 3.35 13.25 -22.15
C ALA A 55 2.93 11.77 -22.11
N SER A 56 1.90 11.44 -22.90
CA SER A 56 1.37 10.08 -22.99
C SER A 56 2.49 9.05 -23.20
N PRO A 57 2.53 7.96 -22.41
CA PRO A 57 3.56 6.95 -22.58
C PRO A 57 3.47 6.37 -23.99
N VAL A 58 4.61 6.38 -24.69
CA VAL A 58 4.75 5.76 -26.02
C VAL A 58 4.47 4.27 -25.88
N THR A 59 3.33 3.82 -26.41
CA THR A 59 2.99 2.39 -26.45
C THR A 59 4.01 1.66 -27.32
N PRO A 60 4.74 0.65 -26.81
CA PRO A 60 5.60 -0.17 -27.65
C PRO A 60 4.74 -0.94 -28.67
N LYS A 61 5.11 -0.87 -29.95
CA LYS A 61 4.49 -1.72 -31.00
C LYS A 61 4.88 -3.17 -30.75
N VAL A 62 3.99 -3.90 -30.08
CA VAL A 62 4.08 -5.34 -29.87
C VAL A 62 3.98 -6.04 -31.24
N ARG A 63 5.08 -6.60 -31.73
CA ARG A 63 5.08 -7.60 -32.81
C ARG A 63 4.97 -8.99 -32.16
N ASN A 64 3.75 -9.47 -31.96
CA ASN A 64 3.55 -10.86 -31.53
C ASN A 64 3.63 -11.78 -32.76
N ARG A 65 4.73 -12.54 -32.83
CA ARG A 65 4.82 -13.79 -33.60
C ARG A 65 4.20 -14.89 -32.72
N LEU A 66 3.14 -15.51 -33.22
CA LEU A 66 2.41 -16.60 -32.56
C LEU A 66 3.32 -17.79 -32.26
N GLU A 67 3.35 -18.24 -31.01
CA GLU A 67 3.34 -19.66 -30.68
C GLU A 67 2.20 -19.90 -29.69
N SER A 68 1.33 -20.81 -30.08
CA SER A 68 0.06 -21.19 -29.48
C SER A 68 0.26 -21.98 -28.19
N GLN A 69 -0.25 -21.45 -27.09
CA GLN A 69 -0.65 -22.22 -25.92
C GLN A 69 -1.99 -21.62 -25.48
N ASP A 70 -3.06 -22.38 -25.68
CA ASP A 70 -4.44 -21.96 -25.39
C ASP A 70 -4.60 -21.78 -23.87
N VAL A 71 -4.26 -20.59 -23.38
CA VAL A 71 -4.76 -20.05 -22.13
C VAL A 71 -5.97 -19.22 -22.52
N ASP A 72 -7.16 -19.69 -22.18
CA ASP A 72 -8.39 -18.95 -22.37
C ASP A 72 -8.32 -17.65 -21.54
N LEU A 73 -7.92 -16.58 -22.22
CA LEU A 73 -7.81 -15.22 -21.70
C LEU A 73 -9.05 -14.40 -22.08
N SER A 74 -10.21 -15.03 -22.34
CA SER A 74 -11.44 -14.33 -22.72
C SER A 74 -12.11 -13.55 -21.58
N ALA A 75 -11.39 -13.26 -20.50
CA ALA A 75 -11.85 -12.38 -19.43
C ALA A 75 -10.82 -11.28 -19.19
N ALA A 76 -10.56 -10.47 -20.21
CA ALA A 76 -10.25 -9.08 -19.91
C ALA A 76 -11.53 -8.49 -19.31
N PRO A 77 -11.57 -8.07 -18.03
CA PRO A 77 -12.73 -7.35 -17.54
C PRO A 77 -12.75 -6.04 -18.33
N ASP A 78 -13.69 -5.95 -19.27
CA ASP A 78 -14.22 -4.68 -19.75
C ASP A 78 -14.38 -3.79 -18.53
N LYS A 79 -13.77 -2.59 -18.61
CA LYS A 79 -13.86 -1.46 -17.68
C LYS A 79 -14.65 -1.82 -16.40
N ALA A 80 -13.93 -2.03 -15.30
CA ALA A 80 -14.53 -2.17 -13.98
C ALA A 80 -15.71 -1.19 -13.88
N PRO A 81 -16.94 -1.66 -13.58
CA PRO A 81 -18.13 -0.83 -13.64
C PRO A 81 -17.89 0.39 -12.75
N ILE A 82 -17.75 1.53 -13.41
CA ILE A 82 -17.72 2.83 -12.77
C ILE A 82 -19.16 3.05 -12.29
N ASP A 83 -19.28 3.13 -10.97
CA ASP A 83 -20.43 3.66 -10.24
C ASP A 83 -21.72 2.84 -10.31
N ALA A 84 -21.67 1.60 -9.81
CA ALA A 84 -22.78 1.16 -8.97
C ALA A 84 -22.58 1.84 -7.61
N GLU A 85 -23.60 2.53 -7.11
CA GLU A 85 -23.63 3.12 -5.77
C GLU A 85 -23.52 1.99 -4.72
N SER A 86 -22.32 1.43 -4.55
CA SER A 86 -22.05 0.39 -3.59
C SER A 86 -21.99 1.07 -2.23
N ILE A 87 -23.03 0.90 -1.43
CA ILE A 87 -23.01 1.25 -0.02
C ILE A 87 -21.97 0.33 0.63
N GLY A 88 -20.76 0.85 0.83
CA GLY A 88 -19.65 0.11 1.44
C GLY A 88 -18.27 0.56 0.97
N TYR A 89 -17.23 -0.12 1.44
CA TYR A 89 -15.85 0.14 1.09
C TYR A 89 -15.03 -1.14 0.89
N ARG A 90 -13.93 -0.99 0.14
CA ARG A 90 -12.89 -2.00 -0.06
C ARG A 90 -11.55 -1.42 0.36
N VAL A 91 -10.74 -2.21 1.04
CA VAL A 91 -9.40 -1.83 1.49
C VAL A 91 -8.37 -2.31 0.49
N GLN A 92 -7.54 -1.40 -0.02
CA GLN A 92 -6.40 -1.78 -0.87
C GLN A 92 -5.24 -2.27 0.01
N ILE A 93 -4.79 -3.50 -0.19
CA ILE A 93 -3.73 -4.13 0.60
C ILE A 93 -2.38 -4.17 -0.14
N LEU A 94 -2.38 -4.05 -1.47
CA LEU A 94 -1.16 -4.02 -2.29
C LEU A 94 -1.37 -3.18 -3.54
N GLN A 95 -0.31 -2.47 -3.96
CA GLN A 95 -0.16 -1.94 -5.30
C GLN A 95 1.26 -2.24 -5.80
N THR A 96 1.40 -2.91 -6.95
CA THR A 96 2.70 -3.32 -7.50
C THR A 96 2.67 -3.36 -9.02
N GLN A 97 3.82 -3.21 -9.68
CA GLN A 97 3.96 -3.48 -11.13
C GLN A 97 4.28 -4.96 -11.40
N ASP A 98 4.69 -5.70 -10.37
CA ASP A 98 5.04 -7.11 -10.46
C ASP A 98 3.79 -7.99 -10.35
N ALA A 99 3.50 -8.71 -11.44
CA ALA A 99 2.36 -9.61 -11.53
C ALA A 99 2.48 -10.82 -10.59
N GLU A 100 3.69 -11.33 -10.34
CA GLU A 100 3.88 -12.48 -9.44
C GLU A 100 3.66 -12.08 -7.99
N ALA A 101 4.17 -10.91 -7.60
CA ALA A 101 3.92 -10.34 -6.28
C ALA A 101 2.41 -10.11 -6.05
N ALA A 102 1.71 -9.56 -7.04
CA ALA A 102 0.26 -9.36 -6.97
C ALA A 102 -0.50 -10.66 -6.77
N ARG A 103 -0.14 -11.70 -7.55
CA ARG A 103 -0.76 -13.03 -7.46
C ARG A 103 -0.49 -13.71 -6.12
N THR A 104 0.73 -13.59 -5.60
CA THR A 104 1.11 -14.16 -4.31
C THR A 104 0.27 -13.56 -3.18
N VAL A 105 0.20 -12.23 -3.11
CA VAL A 105 -0.59 -11.54 -2.07
C VAL A 105 -2.09 -11.80 -2.24
N GLN A 106 -2.61 -11.90 -3.47
CA GLN A 106 -3.99 -12.29 -3.69
C GLN A 106 -4.30 -13.67 -3.11
N ASN A 107 -3.47 -14.67 -3.40
CA ASN A 107 -3.66 -16.03 -2.90
C ASN A 107 -3.57 -16.09 -1.37
N ASP A 108 -2.59 -15.40 -0.79
CA ASP A 108 -2.43 -15.32 0.66
C ASP A 108 -3.65 -14.66 1.32
N ALA A 109 -4.15 -13.57 0.73
CA ALA A 109 -5.34 -12.88 1.22
C ALA A 109 -6.60 -13.76 1.15
N ILE A 110 -6.79 -14.52 0.07
CA ILE A 110 -7.93 -15.45 -0.06
C ILE A 110 -7.91 -16.52 1.04
N VAL A 111 -6.74 -16.98 1.46
CA VAL A 111 -6.60 -18.01 2.49
C VAL A 111 -6.74 -17.43 3.91
N GLN A 112 -6.24 -16.21 4.13
CA GLN A 112 -6.12 -15.63 5.47
C GLN A 112 -7.31 -14.76 5.87
N LEU A 113 -8.04 -14.22 4.90
CA LEU A 113 -9.12 -13.26 5.13
C LEU A 113 -10.46 -13.88 4.77
N ASP A 114 -11.43 -13.75 5.67
CA ASP A 114 -12.82 -14.13 5.44
C ASP A 114 -13.57 -13.00 4.72
N ALA A 115 -13.04 -12.57 3.56
CA ALA A 115 -13.57 -11.49 2.75
C ALA A 115 -13.20 -11.67 1.28
N GLU A 116 -14.01 -11.10 0.38
CA GLU A 116 -13.76 -11.15 -1.06
C GLU A 116 -12.50 -10.37 -1.43
N VAL A 117 -11.71 -10.94 -2.35
CA VAL A 117 -10.41 -10.39 -2.78
C VAL A 117 -10.42 -10.12 -4.28
N TYR A 118 -10.13 -8.88 -4.65
CA TYR A 118 -10.16 -8.38 -6.02
C TYR A 118 -8.75 -8.02 -6.49
N SER A 119 -8.45 -8.38 -7.75
CA SER A 119 -7.28 -7.92 -8.47
C SER A 119 -7.70 -7.01 -9.62
N ILE A 120 -7.21 -5.78 -9.63
CA ILE A 120 -7.52 -4.78 -10.65
C ILE A 120 -6.22 -4.40 -11.35
N PHE A 121 -6.16 -4.57 -12.66
CA PHE A 121 -5.07 -4.05 -13.47
C PHE A 121 -5.40 -2.64 -13.95
N ASP A 122 -4.59 -1.69 -13.49
CA ASP A 122 -4.64 -0.28 -13.85
C ASP A 122 -3.23 0.12 -14.30
N SER A 123 -3.00 -0.05 -15.60
CA SER A 123 -1.66 0.01 -16.21
C SER A 123 -0.84 1.20 -15.70
N PRO A 124 0.40 0.99 -15.22
CA PRO A 124 1.17 -0.27 -15.22
C PRO A 124 1.04 -1.11 -13.94
N TYR A 125 0.05 -0.84 -13.09
CA TYR A 125 -0.05 -1.40 -11.73
C TYR A 125 -1.14 -2.45 -11.60
N TYR A 126 -0.88 -3.44 -10.75
CA TYR A 126 -1.86 -4.34 -10.16
C TYR A 126 -2.23 -3.80 -8.77
N LYS A 127 -3.53 -3.72 -8.49
CA LYS A 127 -4.09 -3.31 -7.20
C LYS A 127 -4.87 -4.49 -6.60
N ILE A 128 -4.48 -4.92 -5.40
CA ILE A 128 -5.22 -5.95 -4.65
C ILE A 128 -6.08 -5.26 -3.60
N ARG A 129 -7.39 -5.52 -3.65
CA ARG A 129 -8.38 -4.95 -2.73
C ARG A 129 -9.17 -6.05 -2.04
N VAL A 130 -9.57 -5.83 -0.80
CA VAL A 130 -10.33 -6.77 0.00
C VAL A 130 -11.57 -6.08 0.56
N GLY A 131 -12.70 -6.75 0.56
CA GLY A 131 -13.90 -6.27 1.23
C GLY A 131 -15.13 -6.35 0.36
N ASP A 132 -15.94 -5.28 0.37
CA ASP A 132 -17.41 -5.30 0.42
C ASP A 132 -17.93 -5.15 1.86
N PHE A 133 -17.21 -4.34 2.65
CA PHE A 133 -17.61 -4.01 4.01
C PHE A 133 -18.71 -2.93 3.96
N PRO A 134 -19.76 -3.03 4.80
CA PRO A 134 -20.85 -2.07 4.87
C PRO A 134 -20.43 -0.72 5.49
#